data_AF-A0A2W7A7N4-F1
#
_entry.id   AF-A0A2W7A7N4-F1
#
_cell.length_a   1.000
_cell.length_b   1.000
_cell.length_c   1.000
_cell.angle_alpha   90.00
_cell.angle_beta   90.00
_cell.angle_gamma   90.00
#
_symmetry.space_group_name_H-M   'P 1'
#
loop_
_entity.id
_entity.type
_entity.pdbx_description
1 polymer ?
#
loop_
_entity_poly.entity_id
_entity_poly.type
_entity_poly.pdbx_seq_one_letter_code
_entity_poly.pdbx_strand_id
1 'polypeptide(L)' 'MSDEAARRDYLTRFQQQGEVAMAERPLCVRLPEDIDGLMREKENRTAWLRDAIMEKLWREGHLPERYQSLMEQAAD' A
#
# COMPACT_ATOMS: atom_id res chain seq x y z
N MET A 1 12.10 11.34 -25.25
CA MET A 1 12.18 10.35 -24.15
C MET A 1 11.64 11.04 -22.89
N SER A 2 10.38 11.49 -22.94
CA SER A 2 9.16 10.87 -22.37
C SER A 2 8.84 11.37 -20.96
N ASP A 3 8.40 12.64 -20.90
CA ASP A 3 7.66 13.25 -19.76
C ASP A 3 6.29 12.61 -19.51
N GLU A 4 5.92 11.60 -20.30
CA GLU A 4 4.61 10.96 -20.25
C GLU A 4 4.44 10.04 -19.05
N ALA A 5 5.53 9.44 -18.56
CA ALA A 5 5.50 8.56 -17.40
C ALA A 5 5.19 9.32 -16.10
N ALA A 6 5.79 10.51 -15.91
CA ALA A 6 5.52 11.37 -14.75
C ALA A 6 4.07 11.89 -14.71
N ARG A 7 3.41 11.99 -15.87
CA ARG A 7 2.00 12.40 -16.01
C ARG A 7 0.99 11.29 -15.76
N ARG A 8 1.35 10.01 -15.69
CA ARG A 8 0.37 8.96 -15.37
C ARG A 8 0.23 8.73 -13.87
N ASP A 9 1.27 9.05 -13.12
CA ASP A 9 1.36 8.86 -11.67
C ASP A 9 0.33 9.68 -10.87
N TYR A 10 -0.15 10.82 -11.38
CA TYR A 10 -1.15 11.63 -10.66
C TYR A 10 -2.58 11.08 -10.78
N LEU A 11 -2.87 10.25 -11.79
CA LEU A 11 -4.23 9.81 -12.09
C LEU A 11 -4.76 8.78 -11.09
N THR A 12 -3.89 7.95 -10.51
CA THR A 12 -4.26 6.89 -9.57
C THR A 12 -4.06 7.28 -8.10
N ARG A 13 -3.27 8.33 -7.83
CA ARG A 13 -3.01 8.85 -6.46
C ARG A 13 -4.26 9.31 -5.71
N PHE A 14 -5.31 9.68 -6.43
CA PHE A 14 -6.55 10.20 -5.86
C PHE A 14 -7.74 9.24 -6.00
N GLN A 15 -7.52 7.97 -6.39
CA GLN A 15 -8.58 6.97 -6.22
C GLN A 15 -8.82 6.79 -4.72
N GLN A 16 -9.91 7.39 -4.24
CA GLN A 16 -10.39 7.28 -2.87
C GLN A 16 -10.71 5.82 -2.55
N GLN A 17 -9.71 5.08 -2.07
CA GLN A 17 -9.89 3.76 -1.50
C GLN A 17 -10.47 3.90 -0.09
N GLY A 18 -11.79 4.08 -0.01
CA GLY A 18 -12.59 3.92 1.21
C GLY A 18 -12.37 4.99 2.29
N GLU A 19 -13.43 5.30 3.03
CA GLU A 19 -13.45 6.25 4.15
C GLU A 19 -12.71 5.71 5.39
N VAL A 20 -11.50 5.17 5.24
CA VAL A 20 -10.68 4.77 6.39
C VAL A 20 -9.80 5.94 6.79
N ALA A 21 -9.99 6.43 8.01
CA ALA A 21 -9.14 7.48 8.57
C ALA A 21 -7.67 7.04 8.52
N MET A 22 -6.87 7.75 7.73
CA MET A 22 -5.44 7.52 7.61
C MET A 22 -4.72 8.20 8.78
N ALA A 23 -3.60 7.62 9.23
CA ALA A 23 -2.81 8.21 10.31
C ALA A 23 -2.26 9.58 9.89
N GLU A 24 -2.38 10.58 10.77
CA GLU A 24 -1.86 11.94 10.55
C GLU A 24 -0.33 11.97 10.41
N ARG A 25 0.36 10.99 10.97
CA ARG A 25 1.82 10.82 10.89
C ARG A 25 2.14 9.41 10.39
N PRO A 26 2.23 9.20 9.07
CA PRO A 26 2.47 7.87 8.50
C PRO A 26 3.85 7.33 8.87
N LEU A 27 3.96 6.00 8.90
CA LEU A 27 5.23 5.32 9.16
C LEU A 27 6.19 5.53 7.98
N CYS A 28 7.37 6.08 8.26
CA CYS A 28 8.48 6.12 7.30
C CYS A 28 9.44 4.96 7.61
N VAL A 29 9.65 4.06 6.63
CA VAL A 29 10.52 2.89 6.78
C VAL A 29 11.78 3.09 5.94
N ARG A 30 12.94 2.74 6.50
CA ARG A 30 14.19 2.62 5.75
C ARG A 30 14.32 1.22 5.19
N LEU A 31 14.51 1.11 3.88
CA LEU A 31 14.71 -0.14 3.16
C LEU A 31 16.14 -0.21 2.60
N PRO A 32 16.69 -1.41 2.37
CA PRO A 32 17.87 -1.60 1.53
C PRO A 32 17.69 -0.95 0.15
N GLU A 33 18.78 -0.46 -0.44
CA GLU A 33 18.75 0.37 -1.66
C GLU A 33 18.11 -0.36 -2.86
N ASP A 34 18.44 -1.63 -3.03
CA ASP A 34 17.87 -2.51 -4.06
C ASP A 34 16.36 -2.70 -3.89
N ILE A 35 15.89 -2.94 -2.67
CA ILE A 35 14.47 -3.09 -2.36
C ILE A 35 13.73 -1.76 -2.50
N ASP A 36 14.32 -0.66 -2.03
CA ASP A 36 13.76 0.68 -2.18
C ASP A 36 13.56 1.03 -3.67
N GLY A 37 14.54 0.69 -4.51
CA GLY A 37 14.44 0.80 -5.97
C GLY A 37 13.24 0.05 -6.53
N LEU A 38 13.09 -1.23 -6.18
CA LEU A 38 11.95 -2.06 -6.64
C LEU A 38 10.59 -1.50 -6.19
N MET A 39 10.51 -0.96 -4.97
CA MET A 39 9.27 -0.34 -4.47
C MET A 39 8.98 0.99 -5.18
N ARG A 40 10.01 1.69 -5.67
CA ARG A 40 9.83 2.94 -6.40
C ARG A 40 9.18 2.78 -7.77
N GLU A 41 9.43 1.65 -8.41
CA GLU A 41 8.91 1.30 -9.74
C GLU A 41 7.43 0.88 -9.72
N LYS A 42 6.84 0.62 -8.55
CA LYS A 42 5.42 0.26 -8.43
C LYS A 42 4.51 1.46 -8.69
N GLU A 43 3.54 1.29 -9.59
CA GLU A 43 2.51 2.29 -9.95
C GLU A 43 1.71 2.79 -8.73
N ASN A 44 1.44 1.92 -7.75
CA ASN A 44 0.81 2.31 -6.48
C ASN A 44 1.55 1.69 -5.28
N ARG A 45 2.77 2.20 -5.01
CA ARG A 45 3.62 1.71 -3.91
C ARG A 45 2.92 1.71 -2.55
N THR A 46 2.10 2.72 -2.28
CA THR A 46 1.48 2.91 -0.95
C THR A 46 0.39 1.88 -0.71
N ALA A 47 -0.44 1.59 -1.71
CA ALA A 47 -1.42 0.51 -1.61
C ALA A 47 -0.71 -0.84 -1.45
N TRP A 48 0.29 -1.11 -2.29
CA TRP A 48 1.03 -2.37 -2.23
C TRP A 48 1.69 -2.61 -0.86
N LEU A 49 2.36 -1.60 -0.30
CA LEU A 49 2.95 -1.69 1.04
C LEU A 49 1.90 -1.87 2.13
N ARG A 50 0.75 -1.21 2.02
CA ARG A 50 -0.35 -1.36 2.96
C ARG A 50 -0.87 -2.79 2.96
N ASP A 51 -1.12 -3.35 1.78
CA ASP A 51 -1.64 -4.70 1.61
C ASP A 51 -0.64 -5.73 2.16
N ALA A 52 0.65 -5.57 1.86
CA ALA A 52 1.71 -6.43 2.38
C ALA A 52 1.81 -6.40 3.92
N ILE A 53 1.65 -5.22 4.54
CA ILE A 53 1.62 -5.08 6.00
C ILE A 53 0.36 -5.74 6.57
N MET A 54 -0.81 -5.51 5.97
CA MET A 54 -2.07 -6.10 6.42
C MET A 54 -2.05 -7.63 6.34
N GLU A 55 -1.54 -8.18 5.24
CA GLU A 55 -1.37 -9.63 5.04
C GLU A 55 -0.44 -10.23 6.11
N LYS A 56 0.69 -9.57 6.39
CA LYS A 56 1.63 -10.02 7.43
C LYS A 56 0.99 -10.02 8.81
N LEU A 57 0.28 -8.95 9.18
CA LEU A 57 -0.44 -8.86 10.45
C LEU A 57 -1.57 -9.89 10.55
N TRP A 58 -2.26 -10.20 9.45
CA TRP A 58 -3.31 -11.21 9.42
C TRP A 58 -2.74 -12.61 9.71
N ARG A 59 -1.66 -12.98 9.01
CA ARG A 59 -0.95 -14.26 9.22
C ARG A 59 -0.41 -14.41 10.64
N GLU A 60 -0.05 -13.32 11.30
CA GLU A 60 0.44 -13.30 12.67
C GLU A 60 -0.68 -13.24 13.73
N GLY A 61 -1.95 -13.12 13.30
CA GLY A 61 -3.09 -12.98 14.22
C GLY A 61 -3.13 -11.63 14.95
N HIS A 62 -2.45 -10.61 14.40
CA HIS A 62 -2.38 -9.26 14.97
C HIS A 62 -3.23 -8.24 14.21
N LEU A 63 -3.86 -8.64 13.10
CA LEU A 63 -4.74 -7.75 12.35
C LEU A 63 -6.01 -7.42 13.16
N PRO A 64 -6.33 -6.13 13.38
CA PRO A 64 -7.54 -5.74 14.11
C PRO A 64 -8.81 -6.30 13.48
N GLU A 65 -9.78 -6.73 14.30
CA GLU A 65 -11.04 -7.38 13.88
C GLU A 65 -11.75 -6.65 12.74
N ARG A 66 -11.81 -5.30 12.79
CA ARG A 66 -12.44 -4.47 11.77
C ARG A 66 -11.85 -4.62 10.35
N TYR A 67 -10.66 -5.21 10.22
CA TYR A 67 -10.00 -5.46 8.95
C TYR A 67 -9.90 -6.96 8.61
N GLN A 68 -10.26 -7.86 9.52
CA GLN A 68 -10.19 -9.31 9.27
C GLN A 68 -11.14 -9.73 8.15
N SER A 69 -12.36 -9.18 8.13
CA SER A 69 -13.35 -9.44 7.08
C SER A 69 -12.90 -9.01 5.68
N LEU A 70 -12.02 -8.00 5.57
CA LEU A 70 -11.45 -7.57 4.29
C LEU A 70 -10.45 -8.60 3.75
N MET A 71 -9.73 -9.30 4.62
CA MET A 71 -8.78 -10.34 4.21
C MET A 71 -9.49 -11.64 3.85
N GLU A 72 -10.57 -11.99 4.56
CA GLU A 72 -11.37 -13.19 4.26
C GLU A 72 -12.05 -13.09 2.88
N GLN A 73 -12.54 -11.92 2.50
CA GLN A 73 -13.14 -11.69 1.17
C GLN A 73 -12.14 -11.71 0.01
N ALA A 74 -10.85 -11.55 0.28
CA ALA A 74 -9.79 -11.60 -0.71
C ALA A 74 -9.19 -13.01 -0.89
N ALA A 75 -9.61 -13.97 -0.06
CA ALA A 75 -9.12 -15.35 -0.07
C ALA A 75 -10.02 -16.33 -0.86
N ASP A 76 -11.19 -15.87 -1.32
CA ASP A 76 -12.11 -16.55 -2.25
C ASP A 76 -11.84 -16.16 -3.72
#